data_AF-A0A0L0BQC0-F1
#
_entry.id   AF-A0A0L0BQC0-F1
#
_cell.length_a   1.000
_cell.length_b   1.000
_cell.length_c   1.000
_cell.angle_alpha   90.00
_cell.angle_beta   90.00
_cell.angle_gamma   90.00
#
_symmetry.space_group_name_H-M   'P 1'
#
loop_
_entity.id
_entity.type
_entity.pdbx_description
1 polymer ?
#
loop_
_entity_poly.entity_id
_entity_poly.type
_entity_poly.pdbx_seq_one_letter_code
_entity_poly.pdbx_strand_id
1 'polypeptide(L)'
;MNCNSHMEFVFKCWRALLKDSLAKKLCWSGTKQKRSVQELSCISAIKDAFIKKYPEESIDAYAEKTKKFFLYAKDRGNKLKNRKRN
;
A
#
# COMPACT_ATOMS: atom_id res chain seq x y z
N MET A 1 -3.90 13.92 -9.32
CA MET A 1 -2.75 13.01 -9.25
C MET A 1 -2.52 12.36 -10.60
N ASN A 2 -1.49 12.79 -11.33
CA ASN A 2 -1.05 12.07 -12.54
C ASN A 2 -0.28 10.81 -12.08
N CYS A 3 -0.74 9.63 -12.49
CA CYS A 3 -0.16 8.34 -12.13
C CYS A 3 -0.03 7.56 -13.43
N ASN A 4 1.19 7.11 -13.74
CA ASN A 4 1.50 6.45 -15.01
C ASN A 4 1.12 4.96 -15.00
N SER A 5 0.72 4.42 -13.84
CA SER A 5 0.20 3.06 -13.71
C SER A 5 -0.76 2.90 -12.52
N HIS A 6 -1.58 1.84 -12.57
CA HIS A 6 -2.52 1.47 -11.51
C HIS A 6 -1.78 1.21 -10.18
N MET A 7 -0.61 0.56 -10.25
CA MET A 7 0.24 0.30 -9.08
C MET A 7 0.73 1.62 -8.47
N GLU A 8 1.18 2.56 -9.30
CA GLU A 8 1.69 3.84 -8.83
C GLU A 8 0.59 4.65 -8.11
N PHE A 9 -0.64 4.62 -8.61
CA PHE A 9 -1.78 5.24 -7.94
C PHE A 9 -1.98 4.69 -6.53
N VAL A 10 -2.09 3.36 -6.40
CA VAL A 10 -2.28 2.71 -5.08
C VAL A 10 -1.12 3.03 -4.14
N PHE A 11 0.11 3.03 -4.64
CA PHE A 11 1.30 3.32 -3.84
C PHE A 11 1.35 4.78 -3.38
N LYS A 12 0.94 5.72 -4.24
CA LYS A 12 0.84 7.15 -3.88
C LYS A 12 -0.21 7.37 -2.79
N CYS A 13 -1.40 6.75 -2.91
CA CYS A 13 -2.42 6.82 -1.86
C CYS A 13 -1.89 6.31 -0.51
N TRP A 14 -1.25 5.15 -0.49
CA TRP A 14 -0.72 4.59 0.75
C TRP A 14 0.44 5.41 1.33
N ARG A 15 1.33 5.96 0.49
CA ARG A 15 2.41 6.85 0.97
C ARG A 15 1.89 8.15 1.58
N ALA A 16 0.78 8.68 1.07
CA ALA A 16 0.16 9.87 1.65
C ALA A 16 -0.43 9.60 3.04
N LEU A 17 -0.91 8.37 3.27
CA LEU A 17 -1.60 7.99 4.52
C LEU A 17 -0.65 7.38 5.57
N LEU A 18 0.38 6.65 5.15
CA LEU A 18 1.21 5.84 6.04
C LEU A 18 2.70 6.11 5.83
N LYS A 19 3.41 6.30 6.95
CA LYS A 19 4.87 6.22 6.97
C LYS A 19 5.31 4.76 6.84
N ASP A 20 6.49 4.53 6.24
CA ASP A 20 7.05 3.17 6.08
C ASP A 20 7.23 2.43 7.42
N SER A 21 7.47 3.16 8.52
CA SER A 21 7.55 2.57 9.87
C SER A 21 6.25 1.90 10.32
N LEU A 22 5.10 2.48 9.94
CA LEU A 22 3.77 1.94 10.23
C LEU A 22 3.40 0.84 9.21
N ALA A 23 3.73 1.04 7.94
CA ALA A 23 3.48 0.05 6.89
C ALA A 23 4.16 -1.31 7.17
N LYS A 24 5.31 -1.33 7.86
CA LYS A 24 5.97 -2.58 8.28
C LYS A 24 5.17 -3.43 9.29
N LYS A 25 4.29 -2.79 10.07
CA LYS A 25 3.44 -3.44 11.09
C LYS A 25 2.11 -3.92 10.50
N LEU A 26 1.90 -3.72 9.21
CA LEU A 26 0.67 -4.05 8.50
C LEU A 26 0.95 -5.11 7.43
N CYS A 27 -0.05 -5.93 7.14
CA CYS A 27 -0.09 -6.78 5.96
C CYS A 27 -1.54 -6.97 5.51
N TRP A 28 -1.74 -7.45 4.28
CA TRP A 28 -3.08 -7.57 3.70
C TRP A 28 -4.03 -8.40 4.55
N SER A 29 -3.66 -9.63 4.89
CA SER A 29 -4.53 -10.59 5.60
C SER A 29 -4.41 -10.53 7.13
N GLY A 30 -3.46 -9.77 7.67
CA GLY A 30 -3.07 -9.87 9.08
C GLY A 30 -2.24 -11.13 9.40
N THR A 31 -1.48 -11.07 10.50
CA THR A 31 -0.81 -12.21 11.14
C THR A 31 -0.81 -11.99 12.66
N LYS A 32 -0.33 -12.97 13.45
CA LYS A 32 -0.14 -12.79 14.91
C LYS A 32 0.71 -11.56 15.29
N GLN A 33 1.56 -11.08 14.38
CA GLN A 33 2.47 -9.96 14.62
C GLN A 33 2.13 -8.69 13.84
N LYS A 34 1.27 -8.78 12.81
CA LYS A 34 0.95 -7.67 11.91
C LYS A 34 -0.56 -7.51 11.80
N ARG A 35 -1.05 -6.28 11.90
CA ARG A 35 -2.49 -6.01 11.74
C ARG A 35 -2.91 -6.13 10.27
N SER A 36 -4.16 -6.51 10.07
CA SER A 36 -4.76 -6.57 8.74
C SER A 36 -5.00 -5.16 8.23
N VAL A 37 -4.63 -4.90 6.97
CA VAL A 37 -4.93 -3.63 6.30
C VAL A 37 -6.43 -3.52 6.00
N GLN A 38 -7.12 -4.66 5.87
CA GLN A 38 -8.56 -4.71 5.60
C GLN A 38 -9.41 -4.17 6.76
N GLU A 39 -8.85 -4.12 7.97
CA GLU A 39 -9.49 -3.54 9.16
C GLU A 39 -9.42 -2.00 9.18
N LEU A 40 -8.64 -1.37 8.29
CA LEU A 40 -8.49 0.08 8.26
C LEU A 40 -9.61 0.71 7.43
N SER A 41 -10.35 1.65 8.00
CA SER A 41 -11.41 2.39 7.29
C SER A 41 -10.92 3.11 6.03
N CYS A 42 -9.64 3.53 6.00
CA CYS A 42 -9.05 4.16 4.84
C CYS A 42 -8.92 3.23 3.62
N ILE A 43 -8.97 1.90 3.80
CA ILE A 43 -8.93 0.96 2.67
C ILE A 43 -10.11 1.15 1.73
N SER A 44 -11.31 1.36 2.28
CA SER A 44 -12.53 1.57 1.52
C SER A 44 -12.43 2.84 0.67
N ALA A 45 -11.94 3.94 1.25
CA ALA A 45 -11.75 5.19 0.53
C ALA A 45 -10.77 5.05 -0.64
N ILE A 46 -9.66 4.33 -0.47
CA ILE A 46 -8.69 4.09 -1.56
C ILE A 46 -9.28 3.14 -2.61
N LYS A 47 -10.01 2.11 -2.18
CA LYS A 47 -10.69 1.16 -3.07
C LYS A 47 -11.72 1.87 -3.95
N ASP A 48 -12.56 2.71 -3.36
CA ASP A 48 -13.58 3.47 -4.09
C ASP A 48 -12.92 4.43 -5.09
N ALA A 49 -11.85 5.12 -4.67
CA ALA A 49 -11.08 5.98 -5.55
C ALA A 49 -10.39 5.19 -6.69
N PHE A 50 -9.94 3.96 -6.43
CA PHE A 50 -9.35 3.08 -7.43
C PHE A 50 -10.37 2.63 -8.46
N ILE A 51 -11.53 2.11 -8.02
CA ILE A 51 -12.61 1.66 -8.91
C ILE A 51 -13.15 2.82 -9.75
N LYS A 52 -13.31 4.01 -9.15
CA LYS A 52 -13.74 5.21 -9.88
C LYS A 52 -12.74 5.63 -10.96
N LYS A 53 -11.44 5.42 -10.71
CA LYS A 53 -10.38 5.81 -11.64
C LYS A 53 -10.09 4.76 -12.72
N TYR A 54 -10.27 3.49 -12.39
CA TYR A 54 -9.98 2.32 -13.22
C TYR A 54 -11.18 1.37 -13.20
N PRO A 55 -12.32 1.74 -13.79
CA PRO A 55 -13.55 0.94 -13.74
C PRO A 55 -13.42 -0.44 -14.41
N GLU A 56 -12.45 -0.60 -15.31
CA GLU A 56 -12.12 -1.85 -16.00
C GLU A 56 -11.32 -2.86 -15.14
N GLU A 57 -10.75 -2.42 -14.02
CA GLU A 57 -9.92 -3.27 -13.17
C GLU A 57 -10.75 -3.99 -12.09
N SER A 58 -10.38 -5.25 -11.83
CA SER A 58 -11.03 -6.04 -10.78
C SER A 58 -10.61 -5.60 -9.37
N ILE A 59 -11.47 -5.90 -8.40
CA ILE A 59 -11.17 -5.69 -6.98
C ILE A 59 -9.94 -6.52 -6.54
N ASP A 60 -9.75 -7.70 -7.12
CA ASP A 60 -8.57 -8.52 -6.87
C ASP A 60 -7.30 -7.83 -7.36
N ALA A 61 -7.36 -7.15 -8.51
CA ALA A 61 -6.24 -6.38 -9.03
C ALA A 61 -5.86 -5.22 -8.09
N TYR A 62 -6.84 -4.59 -7.40
CA TYR A 62 -6.56 -3.63 -6.33
C TYR A 62 -5.89 -4.29 -5.12
N ALA A 63 -6.42 -5.45 -4.68
CA ALA A 63 -5.89 -6.18 -3.54
C ALA A 63 -4.43 -6.60 -3.76
N GLU A 64 -4.09 -7.10 -4.94
CA GLU A 64 -2.71 -7.46 -5.31
C GLU A 64 -1.75 -6.27 -5.26
N LYS A 65 -2.17 -5.11 -5.80
CA LYS A 65 -1.36 -3.88 -5.77
C LYS A 65 -1.14 -3.42 -4.33
N THR A 66 -2.18 -3.50 -3.49
CA THR A 66 -2.07 -3.17 -2.07
C THR A 66 -1.14 -4.16 -1.34
N LYS A 67 -1.27 -5.47 -1.58
CA LYS A 67 -0.35 -6.50 -1.04
C LYS A 67 1.10 -6.17 -1.37
N LYS A 68 1.41 -5.84 -2.64
CA LYS A 68 2.76 -5.46 -3.08
C LYS A 68 3.30 -4.24 -2.33
N PHE A 69 2.47 -3.23 -2.08
CA PHE A 69 2.88 -2.05 -1.30
C PHE A 69 3.39 -2.43 0.09
N PHE A 70 2.65 -3.26 0.82
CA PHE A 70 3.01 -3.66 2.19
C PHE A 70 4.14 -4.69 2.23
N LEU A 71 4.24 -5.56 1.22
CA LEU A 71 5.36 -6.48 1.07
C LEU A 71 6.68 -5.70 0.95
N TYR A 72 6.72 -4.70 0.07
CA TYR A 72 7.92 -3.88 -0.15
C TYR A 72 8.19 -2.86 0.98
N ALA A 73 7.31 -2.69 1.97
CA ALA A 73 7.53 -1.75 3.06
C ALA A 73 8.79 -2.08 3.87
N LYS A 74 9.10 -3.37 4.03
CA LYS A 74 10.33 -3.82 4.69
C LYS A 74 11.56 -3.38 3.91
N ASP A 75 11.59 -3.67 2.61
CA ASP A 75 12.70 -3.38 1.71
C ASP A 75 12.94 -1.88 1.55
N ARG A 76 11.87 -1.09 1.42
CA ARG A 76 11.94 0.37 1.37
C ARG A 76 12.60 0.95 2.61
N GLY A 77 12.19 0.49 3.80
CA GLY A 77 12.79 0.97 5.03
C GLY A 77 14.24 0.49 5.23
N ASN A 78 14.63 -0.66 4.69
CA ASN A 78 16.02 -1.13 4.74
C ASN A 78 16.92 -0.30 3.81
N LYS A 79 16.46 0.00 2.59
CA LYS A 79 17.15 0.93 1.67
C LYS A 79 17.32 2.32 2.28
N LEU A 80 16.30 2.81 3.00
CA LEU A 80 16.37 4.11 3.67
C LEU A 80 17.39 4.14 4.81
N LYS A 81 17.53 3.03 5.55
CA LYS A 81 18.54 2.90 6.61
C LYS A 81 19.97 2.84 6.04
N ASN A 82 20.18 2.08 4.97
CA ASN A 82 21.51 1.99 4.33
C ASN A 82 21.94 3.34 3.72
N ARG A 83 21.02 4.12 3.15
CA ARG A 83 21.30 5.47 2.63
C ARG A 83 21.66 6.50 3.71
N LYS A 84 21.25 6.30 4.96
CA LYS A 84 21.60 7.19 6.09
C LYS A 84 22.91 6.79 6.78
N ARG A 85 23.49 5.66 6.39
CA ARG A 85 24.71 5.09 6.99
C ARG A 85 25.95 5.28 6.12
N ASN A 86 25.77 5.68 4.86
CA ASN A 86 26.80 6.18 3.96
C ASN A 86 26.69 7.70 3.88
#